data_AF-A0A1V4YZM7-F1
#
_entry.id   AF-A0A1V4YZM7-F1
#
_cell.length_a   1.000
_cell.length_b   1.000
_cell.length_c   1.000
_cell.angle_alpha   90.00
_cell.angle_beta   90.00
_cell.angle_gamma   90.00
#
_symmetry.space_group_name_H-M   'P 1'
#
loop_
_entity.id
_entity.type
_entity.pdbx_description
1 polymer ?
#
loop_
_entity_poly.entity_id
_entity_poly.type
_entity_poly.pdbx_seq_one_letter_code
_entity_poly.pdbx_strand_id
1 'polypeptide(L)'
;MPAEVGFDVTYVEFSPVLAENTTQKSLIEDLEDTTSTLSEEIIKELLPLDVKQNGREMAEVYLYLYVVENSLRLFTEKIGLNKFGDNYFDKLNLNKDIKKKIQGRKEKENKNKWLSIRGDSELFYLDFEDLNFIIQNNWSIFKPYFPDQNWITTKIKELASCRHLVAHNSLIDDHGRNVIKTYYTSILRQLEYVLSDKS
;
A
#
# COMPACT_ATOMS: atom_id res chain seq x y z
N MET A 1 0.01 -26.16 -58.99
CA MET A 1 0.20 -26.11 -57.52
C MET A 1 1.68 -26.01 -57.21
N PRO A 2 2.10 -24.98 -56.47
CA PRO A 2 2.92 -25.12 -55.28
C PRO A 2 2.00 -25.45 -54.09
N ALA A 3 2.49 -26.31 -53.20
CA ALA A 3 1.78 -26.79 -52.03
C ALA A 3 1.92 -25.80 -50.86
N GLU A 4 0.87 -25.74 -50.05
CA GLU A 4 0.86 -25.23 -48.67
C GLU A 4 0.95 -23.71 -48.46
N VAL A 5 -0.11 -23.02 -48.93
CA VAL A 5 -0.59 -21.79 -48.27
C VAL A 5 -1.83 -22.14 -47.46
N GLY A 6 -1.62 -22.48 -46.20
CA GLY A 6 -2.67 -22.67 -45.22
C GLY A 6 -2.08 -22.50 -43.83
N PHE A 7 -2.35 -21.36 -43.18
CA PHE A 7 -2.10 -21.26 -41.75
C PHE A 7 -3.21 -22.05 -41.05
N ASP A 8 -2.90 -23.25 -40.58
CA ASP A 8 -3.82 -24.02 -39.74
C ASP A 8 -3.86 -23.40 -38.35
N VAL A 9 -5.02 -22.88 -37.98
CA VAL A 9 -5.31 -22.46 -36.60
C VAL A 9 -5.52 -23.75 -35.80
N THR A 10 -4.48 -24.19 -35.09
CA THR A 10 -4.52 -25.46 -34.34
C THR A 10 -5.32 -25.36 -33.05
N TYR A 11 -5.62 -24.14 -32.58
CA TYR A 11 -6.46 -23.91 -31.40
C TYR A 11 -6.91 -22.45 -31.33
N VAL A 12 -8.15 -22.25 -30.88
CA VAL A 12 -8.74 -20.96 -30.52
C VAL A 12 -9.18 -21.05 -29.06
N GLU A 13 -8.60 -20.25 -28.19
CA GLU A 13 -9.08 -20.09 -26.82
C GLU A 13 -10.17 -19.03 -26.78
N PHE A 14 -11.42 -19.45 -26.54
CA PHE A 14 -12.44 -18.54 -26.07
C PHE A 14 -12.39 -18.52 -24.55
N SER A 15 -11.53 -17.67 -23.98
CA SER A 15 -11.76 -17.22 -22.62
C SER A 15 -12.96 -16.27 -22.65
N PRO A 16 -14.09 -16.60 -22.02
CA PRO A 16 -15.09 -15.57 -21.78
C PRO A 16 -14.38 -14.52 -20.92
N VAL A 17 -14.09 -13.36 -21.51
CA VAL A 17 -14.02 -12.15 -20.70
C VAL A 17 -15.45 -12.00 -20.22
N LEU A 18 -15.72 -12.54 -19.03
CA LEU A 18 -16.82 -12.11 -18.21
C LEU A 18 -16.50 -10.64 -17.92
N ALA A 19 -16.85 -9.77 -18.87
CA ALA A 19 -17.26 -8.44 -18.52
C ALA A 19 -18.51 -8.68 -17.66
N GLU A 20 -18.29 -8.87 -16.36
CA GLU A 20 -19.33 -8.66 -15.38
C GLU A 20 -19.75 -7.19 -15.55
N ASN A 21 -20.63 -6.94 -16.51
CA ASN A 21 -21.43 -5.74 -16.63
C ASN A 21 -22.52 -5.77 -15.56
N THR A 22 -22.11 -6.01 -14.32
CA THR A 22 -22.74 -5.34 -13.19
C THR A 22 -21.87 -4.11 -13.03
N THR A 23 -22.34 -2.95 -13.48
CA THR A 23 -21.71 -1.68 -13.10
C THR A 23 -21.89 -1.58 -11.58
N GLN A 24 -20.98 -2.22 -10.86
CA GLN A 24 -20.97 -2.23 -9.41
C GLN A 24 -20.65 -0.79 -9.04
N LYS A 25 -21.68 -0.06 -8.59
CA LYS A 25 -21.53 1.35 -8.24
C LYS A 25 -20.32 1.50 -7.35
N SER A 26 -19.50 2.51 -7.62
CA SER A 26 -18.38 2.80 -6.74
C SER A 26 -18.93 3.13 -5.34
N LEU A 27 -18.14 2.89 -4.28
CA LEU A 27 -18.56 3.26 -2.92
C LEU A 27 -18.84 4.77 -2.79
N ILE A 28 -18.24 5.58 -3.65
CA ILE A 28 -18.49 7.03 -3.73
C ILE A 28 -19.88 7.29 -4.31
N GLU A 29 -20.23 6.63 -5.41
CA GLU A 29 -21.56 6.73 -6.04
C GLU A 29 -22.67 6.22 -5.10
N ASP A 30 -22.45 5.08 -4.43
CA ASP A 30 -23.41 4.53 -3.47
C ASP A 30 -23.63 5.45 -2.26
N LEU A 31 -22.56 6.11 -1.77
CA LEU A 31 -22.67 7.11 -0.72
C LEU A 31 -23.44 8.35 -1.19
N GLU A 32 -23.19 8.82 -2.42
CA GLU A 32 -23.93 9.94 -3.00
C GLU A 32 -25.43 9.61 -3.07
N ASP A 33 -25.79 8.45 -3.62
CA ASP A 33 -27.16 7.98 -3.71
C ASP A 33 -27.82 7.89 -2.33
N THR A 34 -27.16 7.22 -1.37
CA THR A 34 -27.65 7.08 0.01
C THR A 34 -27.95 8.45 0.61
N THR A 35 -27.05 9.41 0.45
CA THR A 35 -27.21 10.74 1.04
C THR A 35 -28.24 11.61 0.32
N SER A 36 -28.49 11.35 -0.97
CA SER A 36 -29.48 12.10 -1.77
C SER A 36 -30.93 11.78 -1.41
N THR A 37 -31.16 10.62 -0.76
CA THR A 37 -32.49 10.19 -0.31
C THR A 37 -32.91 10.73 1.07
N LEU A 38 -32.01 11.45 1.75
CA LEU A 38 -32.23 11.98 3.10
C LEU A 38 -32.99 13.32 3.08
N SER A 39 -33.67 13.63 4.17
CA SER A 39 -34.33 14.93 4.33
C SER A 39 -33.31 16.07 4.50
N GLU A 40 -33.70 17.28 4.06
CA GLU A 40 -32.84 18.48 4.18
C GLU A 40 -32.42 18.77 5.62
N GLU A 41 -33.29 18.50 6.60
CA GLU A 41 -33.01 18.67 8.03
C GLU A 41 -31.88 17.74 8.49
N ILE A 42 -31.92 16.45 8.11
CA ILE A 42 -30.86 15.49 8.43
C ILE A 42 -29.54 15.89 7.77
N ILE A 43 -29.59 16.33 6.50
CA ILE A 43 -28.39 16.77 5.77
C ILE A 43 -27.73 17.94 6.50
N LYS A 44 -28.52 18.94 6.90
CA LYS A 44 -28.01 20.14 7.57
C LYS A 44 -27.41 19.83 8.95
N GLU A 45 -28.02 18.94 9.72
CA GLU A 45 -27.60 18.66 11.09
C GLU A 45 -26.47 17.62 11.20
N LEU A 46 -26.47 16.59 10.34
CA LEU A 46 -25.59 15.42 10.50
C LEU A 46 -24.60 15.23 9.35
N LEU A 47 -24.80 15.89 8.20
CA LEU A 47 -23.92 15.81 7.03
C LEU A 47 -23.60 17.21 6.48
N PRO A 48 -23.00 18.09 7.29
CA PRO A 48 -22.58 19.39 6.78
C PRO A 48 -21.63 19.20 5.59
N LEU A 49 -21.65 20.17 4.66
CA LEU A 49 -20.97 20.06 3.36
C LEU A 49 -19.46 19.77 3.50
N ASP A 50 -18.85 20.24 4.58
CA ASP A 50 -17.46 20.01 4.91
C ASP A 50 -17.16 18.54 5.20
N VAL A 51 -18.04 17.78 5.87
CA VAL A 51 -17.81 16.35 6.18
C VAL A 51 -17.63 15.52 4.91
N LYS A 52 -18.47 15.74 3.89
CA LYS A 52 -18.34 15.02 2.61
C LYS A 52 -17.07 15.42 1.86
N GLN A 53 -16.79 16.72 1.81
CA GLN A 53 -15.60 17.23 1.13
C GLN A 53 -14.31 16.73 1.79
N ASN A 54 -14.25 16.83 3.12
CA ASN A 54 -13.18 16.29 3.96
C ASN A 54 -12.99 14.78 3.74
N GLY A 55 -14.08 14.02 3.63
CA GLY A 55 -14.04 12.59 3.34
C GLY A 55 -13.39 12.27 1.99
N ARG A 56 -13.75 13.00 0.92
CA ARG A 56 -13.13 12.83 -0.42
C ARG A 56 -11.65 13.14 -0.39
N GLU A 57 -11.30 14.24 0.25
CA GLU A 57 -9.92 14.66 0.43
C GLU A 57 -9.08 13.63 1.20
N MET A 58 -9.62 13.07 2.29
CA MET A 58 -8.93 12.02 3.05
C MET A 58 -8.82 10.70 2.28
N ALA A 59 -9.76 10.40 1.37
CA ALA A 59 -9.66 9.22 0.50
C ALA A 59 -8.45 9.32 -0.45
N GLU A 60 -8.17 10.50 -1.00
CA GLU A 60 -6.97 10.72 -1.82
C GLU A 60 -5.69 10.57 -0.99
N VAL A 61 -5.68 11.10 0.23
CA VAL A 61 -4.54 10.94 1.15
C VAL A 61 -4.32 9.48 1.52
N TYR A 62 -5.40 8.74 1.79
CA TYR A 62 -5.34 7.31 2.07
C TYR A 62 -4.73 6.54 0.89
N LEU A 63 -5.17 6.81 -0.34
CA LEU A 63 -4.61 6.20 -1.54
C LEU A 63 -3.09 6.41 -1.60
N TYR A 64 -2.64 7.63 -1.36
CA TYR A 64 -1.21 7.95 -1.39
C TYR A 64 -0.42 7.19 -0.32
N LEU A 65 -0.91 7.19 0.93
CA LEU A 65 -0.28 6.45 2.03
C LEU A 65 -0.27 4.93 1.81
N TYR A 66 -1.35 4.38 1.26
CA TYR A 66 -1.46 2.98 0.89
C TYR A 66 -0.36 2.59 -0.10
N VAL A 67 -0.17 3.39 -1.15
CA VAL A 67 0.87 3.17 -2.16
C VAL A 67 2.26 3.27 -1.53
N VAL A 68 2.50 4.27 -0.68
CA VAL A 68 3.79 4.45 0.00
C VAL A 68 4.13 3.23 0.86
N GLU A 69 3.24 2.82 1.76
CA GLU A 69 3.50 1.73 2.71
C GLU A 69 3.74 0.40 1.99
N ASN A 70 2.93 0.08 0.99
CA ASN A 70 3.10 -1.14 0.21
C ASN A 70 4.35 -1.12 -0.67
N SER A 71 4.71 0.02 -1.25
CA SER A 71 5.97 0.13 -2.01
C SER A 71 7.20 -0.08 -1.13
N LEU A 72 7.16 0.37 0.14
CA LEU A 72 8.23 0.10 1.11
C LEU A 72 8.30 -1.39 1.50
N ARG A 73 7.15 -2.07 1.63
CA ARG A 73 7.11 -3.53 1.85
C ARG A 73 7.76 -4.28 0.69
N LEU A 74 7.32 -4.00 -0.54
CA LEU A 74 7.85 -4.63 -1.75
C LEU A 74 9.34 -4.34 -1.94
N PHE A 75 9.78 -3.11 -1.66
CA PHE A 75 11.19 -2.76 -1.67
C PHE A 75 11.99 -3.57 -0.63
N THR A 76 11.51 -3.65 0.60
CA THR A 76 12.14 -4.42 1.69
C THR A 76 12.27 -5.90 1.32
N GLU A 77 11.21 -6.48 0.76
CA GLU A 77 11.18 -7.85 0.26
C GLU A 77 12.24 -8.07 -0.82
N LYS A 78 12.25 -7.22 -1.85
CA LYS A 78 13.23 -7.30 -2.95
C LYS A 78 14.66 -7.27 -2.44
N ILE A 79 14.98 -6.37 -1.50
CA ILE A 79 16.34 -6.29 -0.94
C ILE A 79 16.67 -7.53 -0.10
N GLY A 80 15.72 -8.01 0.69
CA GLY A 80 15.87 -9.24 1.47
C GLY A 80 16.17 -10.45 0.58
N LEU A 81 15.32 -10.69 -0.42
CA LEU A 81 15.45 -11.79 -1.38
C LEU A 81 16.81 -11.73 -2.10
N ASN A 82 17.20 -10.57 -2.61
CA ASN A 82 18.48 -10.39 -3.29
C ASN A 82 19.69 -10.70 -2.40
N LYS A 83 19.58 -10.46 -1.08
CA LYS A 83 20.69 -10.63 -0.15
C LYS A 83 20.76 -12.02 0.48
N PHE A 84 19.61 -12.63 0.75
CA PHE A 84 19.48 -13.81 1.61
C PHE A 84 18.72 -14.98 0.97
N GLY A 85 18.17 -14.82 -0.24
CA GLY A 85 17.35 -15.82 -0.94
C GLY A 85 15.97 -15.99 -0.30
N ASP A 86 15.30 -17.11 -0.59
CA ASP A 86 13.90 -17.35 -0.20
C ASP A 86 13.67 -17.28 1.32
N ASN A 87 14.66 -17.65 2.13
CA ASN A 87 14.61 -17.57 3.59
C ASN A 87 15.02 -16.20 4.13
N TYR A 88 14.84 -15.12 3.35
CA TYR A 88 15.33 -13.79 3.72
C TYR A 88 14.75 -13.30 5.03
N PHE A 89 13.48 -13.57 5.27
CA PHE A 89 12.76 -13.01 6.41
C PHE A 89 13.36 -13.50 7.73
N ASP A 90 13.78 -14.76 7.80
CA ASP A 90 14.46 -15.36 8.96
C ASP A 90 15.85 -14.78 9.21
N LYS A 91 16.46 -14.20 8.18
CA LYS A 91 17.78 -13.55 8.25
C LYS A 91 17.70 -12.08 8.64
N LEU A 92 16.52 -11.47 8.58
CA LEU A 92 16.32 -10.10 9.04
C LEU A 92 16.43 -10.03 10.57
N ASN A 93 17.16 -9.03 11.05
CA ASN A 93 17.22 -8.68 12.45
C ASN A 93 15.91 -8.01 12.89
N LEU A 94 15.03 -8.80 13.52
CA LEU A 94 13.72 -8.40 14.03
C LEU A 94 13.68 -8.53 15.55
N ASN A 95 13.07 -7.57 16.24
CA ASN A 95 12.80 -7.70 17.67
C ASN A 95 11.67 -8.71 17.95
N LYS A 96 11.52 -9.09 19.23
CA LYS A 96 10.49 -10.04 19.66
C LYS A 96 9.08 -9.51 19.45
N ASP A 97 8.89 -8.19 19.56
CA ASP A 97 7.57 -7.56 19.46
C ASP A 97 7.01 -7.61 18.03
N ILE A 98 7.85 -7.37 17.02
CA ILE A 98 7.50 -7.52 15.60
C ILE A 98 7.12 -8.96 15.30
N LYS A 99 7.92 -9.93 15.75
CA LYS A 99 7.60 -11.37 15.56
C LYS A 99 6.27 -11.75 16.21
N LYS A 100 6.02 -11.28 17.43
CA LYS A 100 4.75 -11.48 18.14
C LYS A 100 3.57 -10.80 17.45
N LYS A 101 3.77 -9.60 16.90
CA LYS A 101 2.76 -8.85 16.14
C LYS A 101 2.36 -9.62 14.89
N ILE A 102 3.32 -10.13 14.11
CA ILE A 102 3.05 -10.95 12.91
C ILE A 102 2.27 -12.20 13.30
N GLN A 103 2.76 -12.97 14.27
CA GLN A 103 2.13 -14.21 14.70
C GLN A 103 0.69 -13.96 15.18
N GLY A 104 0.47 -12.94 16.01
CA GLY A 104 -0.87 -12.60 16.49
C GLY A 104 -1.81 -12.13 15.38
N ARG A 105 -1.30 -11.44 14.34
CA ARG A 105 -2.10 -11.05 13.17
C ARG A 105 -2.45 -12.28 12.31
N LYS A 106 -1.51 -13.20 12.05
CA LYS A 106 -1.75 -14.47 11.35
C LYS A 106 -2.79 -15.35 12.08
N GLU A 107 -2.69 -15.46 13.41
CA GLU A 107 -3.67 -16.22 14.20
C GLU A 107 -5.07 -15.61 14.15
N LYS A 108 -5.18 -14.28 14.21
CA LYS A 108 -6.47 -13.57 14.08
C LYS A 108 -7.07 -13.77 12.69
N GLU A 109 -6.26 -13.76 11.65
CA GLU A 109 -6.69 -13.99 10.27
C GLU A 109 -7.22 -15.42 10.09
N ASN A 110 -6.49 -16.42 10.58
CA ASN A 110 -6.94 -17.82 10.53
C ASN A 110 -8.26 -18.06 11.30
N LYS A 111 -8.49 -17.31 12.39
CA LYS A 111 -9.75 -17.33 13.15
C LYS A 111 -10.89 -16.61 12.42
N ASN A 112 -10.60 -15.53 11.68
CA ASN A 112 -11.60 -14.66 11.05
C ASN A 112 -11.56 -14.77 9.52
N LYS A 113 -11.89 -15.96 8.99
CA LYS A 113 -11.82 -16.27 7.55
C LYS A 113 -12.75 -15.44 6.64
N TRP A 114 -13.67 -14.69 7.22
CA TRP A 114 -14.57 -13.78 6.48
C TRP A 114 -13.89 -12.45 6.11
N LEU A 115 -12.73 -12.14 6.71
CA LEU A 115 -11.91 -10.98 6.37
C LEU A 115 -10.91 -11.33 5.26
N SER A 116 -10.51 -10.33 4.49
CA SER A 116 -9.44 -10.47 3.49
C SER A 116 -8.11 -10.84 4.14
N ILE A 117 -7.35 -11.70 3.48
CA ILE A 117 -5.94 -11.96 3.82
C ILE A 117 -5.09 -10.72 3.55
N ARG A 118 -4.05 -10.50 4.36
CA ARG A 118 -3.25 -9.27 4.30
C ARG A 118 -2.23 -9.25 3.15
N GLY A 119 -1.84 -10.41 2.64
CA GLY A 119 -0.90 -10.56 1.53
C GLY A 119 -0.06 -11.84 1.64
N ASP A 120 0.85 -12.03 0.69
CA ASP A 120 1.58 -13.29 0.51
C ASP A 120 2.89 -13.38 1.32
N SER A 121 3.33 -12.28 1.96
CA SER A 121 4.55 -12.27 2.77
C SER A 121 4.39 -11.62 4.15
N GLU A 122 5.30 -11.95 5.07
CA GLU A 122 5.30 -11.46 6.44
C GLU A 122 5.30 -9.93 6.54
N LEU A 123 5.86 -9.24 5.54
CA LEU A 123 5.96 -7.78 5.50
C LEU A 123 4.58 -7.10 5.39
N PHE A 124 3.57 -7.79 4.84
CA PHE A 124 2.18 -7.30 4.80
C PHE A 124 1.48 -7.32 6.16
N TYR A 125 2.08 -7.99 7.15
CA TYR A 125 1.65 -7.93 8.54
C TYR A 125 2.35 -6.83 9.33
N LEU A 126 3.10 -5.93 8.69
CA LEU A 126 3.88 -4.87 9.34
C LEU A 126 3.42 -3.49 8.90
N ASP A 127 3.55 -2.49 9.76
CA ASP A 127 3.22 -1.08 9.48
C ASP A 127 4.47 -0.21 9.30
N PHE A 128 4.33 1.08 9.02
CA PHE A 128 5.46 2.01 8.85
C PHE A 128 6.49 1.96 9.98
N GLU A 129 6.07 1.85 11.24
CA GLU A 129 7.00 1.82 12.38
C GLU A 129 7.84 0.54 12.37
N ASP A 130 7.20 -0.59 12.09
CA ASP A 130 7.88 -1.88 11.95
C ASP A 130 8.86 -1.85 10.75
N LEU A 131 8.46 -1.27 9.61
CA LEU A 131 9.32 -1.13 8.43
C LEU A 131 10.53 -0.22 8.71
N ASN A 132 10.31 0.89 9.42
CA ASN A 132 11.37 1.76 9.89
C ASN A 132 12.38 0.99 10.76
N PHE A 133 11.88 0.18 11.70
CA PHE A 133 12.71 -0.67 12.55
C PHE A 133 13.54 -1.65 11.72
N ILE A 134 12.93 -2.31 10.73
CA ILE A 134 13.61 -3.27 9.84
C ILE A 134 14.75 -2.58 9.09
N ILE A 135 14.48 -1.45 8.45
CA ILE A 135 15.48 -0.70 7.67
C ILE A 135 16.62 -0.26 8.59
N GLN A 136 16.30 0.21 9.79
CA GLN A 136 17.31 0.67 10.74
C GLN A 136 18.21 -0.47 11.23
N ASN A 137 17.63 -1.60 11.67
CA ASN A 137 18.39 -2.70 12.27
C ASN A 137 19.13 -3.57 11.25
N ASN A 138 18.77 -3.46 9.97
CA ASN A 138 19.39 -4.19 8.87
C ASN A 138 20.14 -3.24 7.94
N TRP A 139 20.63 -2.11 8.44
CA TRP A 139 21.17 -1.02 7.61
C TRP A 139 22.24 -1.44 6.60
N SER A 140 23.05 -2.46 6.92
CA SER A 140 24.09 -2.96 6.01
C SER A 140 23.57 -3.35 4.62
N ILE A 141 22.32 -3.82 4.52
CA ILE A 141 21.70 -4.21 3.24
C ILE A 141 20.98 -3.03 2.56
N PHE A 142 20.59 -2.01 3.32
CA PHE A 142 19.85 -0.84 2.83
C PHE A 142 20.76 0.37 2.50
N LYS A 143 21.95 0.43 3.10
CA LYS A 143 22.95 1.49 2.89
C LYS A 143 23.21 1.82 1.42
N PRO A 144 23.26 0.86 0.48
CA PRO A 144 23.49 1.18 -0.93
C PRO A 144 22.34 1.89 -1.63
N TYR A 145 21.16 2.03 -1.01
CA TYR A 145 19.93 2.55 -1.64
C TYR A 145 19.52 3.94 -1.16
N PHE A 146 20.05 4.39 -0.03
CA PHE A 146 19.69 5.66 0.57
C PHE A 146 20.96 6.47 0.90
N PRO A 147 20.89 7.82 0.90
CA PRO A 147 22.06 8.66 1.20
C PRO A 147 22.64 8.37 2.59
N ASP A 148 21.77 8.27 3.59
CA ASP A 148 22.12 7.88 4.95
C ASP A 148 20.89 7.32 5.69
N GLN A 149 21.12 6.74 6.88
CA GLN A 149 20.08 6.07 7.66
C GLN A 149 19.06 7.07 8.24
N ASN A 150 19.51 8.25 8.67
CA ASN A 150 18.62 9.27 9.23
C ASN A 150 17.68 9.83 8.16
N TRP A 151 18.18 10.00 6.93
CA TRP A 151 17.40 10.52 5.81
C TRP A 151 16.12 9.72 5.54
N ILE A 152 16.21 8.38 5.57
CA ILE A 152 15.05 7.51 5.33
C ILE A 152 14.21 7.33 6.60
N THR A 153 14.86 7.15 7.75
CA THR A 153 14.13 6.87 9.01
C THR A 153 13.28 8.05 9.47
N THR A 154 13.77 9.29 9.32
CA THR A 154 12.96 10.50 9.59
C THR A 154 11.73 10.58 8.69
N LYS A 155 11.89 10.30 7.39
CA LYS A 155 10.75 10.32 6.45
C LYS A 155 9.70 9.29 6.80
N ILE A 156 10.12 8.06 7.11
CA ILE A 156 9.17 7.00 7.47
C ILE A 156 8.44 7.35 8.78
N LYS A 157 9.12 7.94 9.77
CA LYS A 157 8.47 8.37 11.02
C LYS A 157 7.41 9.45 10.79
N GLU A 158 7.70 10.47 10.00
CA GLU A 158 6.73 11.53 9.72
C GLU A 158 5.56 11.03 8.85
N LEU A 159 5.82 10.13 7.89
CA LEU A 159 4.78 9.42 7.15
C LEU A 159 3.91 8.57 8.08
N ALA A 160 4.50 7.90 9.08
CA ALA A 160 3.77 7.13 10.09
C ALA A 160 2.85 8.03 10.93
N SER A 161 3.32 9.22 11.32
CA SER A 161 2.49 10.21 12.03
C SER A 161 1.29 10.66 11.19
N CYS A 162 1.50 10.93 9.90
CA CYS A 162 0.40 11.27 8.99
C CYS A 162 -0.59 10.10 8.85
N ARG A 163 -0.08 8.88 8.67
CA ARG A 163 -0.89 7.66 8.58
C ARG A 163 -1.69 7.39 9.84
N HIS A 164 -1.16 7.73 11.01
CA HIS A 164 -1.88 7.58 12.28
C HIS A 164 -3.17 8.41 12.29
N LEU A 165 -3.11 9.68 11.90
CA LEU A 165 -4.29 10.55 11.79
C LEU A 165 -5.33 9.98 10.81
N VAL A 166 -4.88 9.61 9.60
CA VAL A 166 -5.77 9.09 8.55
C VAL A 166 -6.43 7.78 8.97
N ALA A 167 -5.71 6.88 9.64
CA ALA A 167 -6.26 5.62 10.13
C ALA A 167 -7.30 5.79 11.25
N HIS A 168 -7.33 6.96 11.91
CA HIS A 168 -8.34 7.36 12.88
C HIS A 168 -9.41 8.28 12.28
N ASN A 169 -9.55 8.29 10.95
CA ASN A 169 -10.49 9.15 10.20
C ASN A 169 -10.38 10.64 10.57
N SER A 170 -9.18 11.08 10.96
CA SER A 170 -8.89 12.46 11.27
C SER A 170 -8.41 13.21 10.03
N LEU A 171 -8.66 14.52 10.01
CA LEU A 171 -8.20 15.39 8.94
C LEU A 171 -6.68 15.56 8.97
N ILE A 172 -6.10 15.64 7.77
CA ILE A 172 -4.74 16.15 7.57
C ILE A 172 -4.79 17.49 6.85
N ASP A 173 -4.02 18.44 7.34
CA ASP A 173 -3.89 19.77 6.75
C ASP A 173 -3.03 19.74 5.47
N ASP A 174 -2.97 20.88 4.78
CA ASP A 174 -2.20 21.01 3.54
C ASP A 174 -0.71 20.74 3.75
N HIS A 175 -0.18 21.07 4.94
CA HIS A 175 1.20 20.79 5.27
C HIS A 175 1.47 19.28 5.29
N GLY A 176 0.67 18.51 6.02
CA GLY A 176 0.82 17.07 6.10
C GLY A 176 0.64 16.37 4.75
N ARG A 177 -0.28 16.86 3.90
CA ARG A 177 -0.42 16.38 2.51
C ARG A 177 0.84 16.62 1.69
N ASN A 178 1.43 17.81 1.81
CA ASN A 178 2.68 18.14 1.13
C ASN A 178 3.87 17.32 1.65
N VAL A 179 3.92 17.01 2.95
CA VAL A 179 4.92 16.10 3.54
C VAL A 179 4.82 14.71 2.89
N ILE A 180 3.62 14.13 2.87
CA ILE A 180 3.37 12.82 2.26
C ILE A 180 3.86 12.80 0.80
N LYS A 181 3.41 13.78 0.01
CA LYS A 181 3.77 13.89 -1.41
C LYS A 181 5.28 14.01 -1.61
N THR A 182 5.89 14.98 -0.94
CA THR A 182 7.31 15.32 -1.09
C THR A 182 8.20 14.16 -0.69
N TYR A 183 7.89 13.48 0.42
CA TYR A 183 8.72 12.39 0.92
C TYR A 183 8.64 11.18 0.02
N TYR A 184 7.44 10.82 -0.46
CA TYR A 184 7.34 9.69 -1.35
C TYR A 184 8.04 9.94 -2.69
N THR A 185 7.86 11.13 -3.27
CA THR A 185 8.57 11.51 -4.50
C THR A 185 10.08 11.47 -4.29
N SER A 186 10.58 11.92 -3.13
CA SER A 186 12.00 11.85 -2.81
C SER A 186 12.51 10.41 -2.70
N ILE A 187 11.74 9.53 -2.04
CA ILE A 187 12.07 8.10 -1.92
C ILE A 187 12.10 7.44 -3.30
N LEU A 188 11.09 7.67 -4.14
CA LEU A 188 11.02 7.07 -5.46
C LEU A 188 12.17 7.52 -6.35
N ARG A 189 12.46 8.82 -6.42
CA ARG A 189 13.58 9.35 -7.22
C ARG A 189 14.93 8.80 -6.75
N GLN A 190 15.11 8.67 -5.43
CA GLN A 190 16.31 8.07 -4.86
C GLN A 190 16.45 6.60 -5.27
N LEU A 191 15.36 5.82 -5.22
CA LEU A 191 15.38 4.41 -5.58
C LEU A 191 15.50 4.18 -7.09
N GLU A 192 14.85 5.00 -7.92
CA GLU A 192 14.93 4.95 -9.37
C GLU A 192 16.39 5.07 -9.83
N TYR A 193 17.07 6.14 -9.40
CA TYR A 193 18.47 6.38 -9.78
C TYR A 193 19.38 5.22 -9.37
N VAL A 194 19.25 4.72 -8.14
CA VAL A 194 20.10 3.63 -7.65
C VAL A 194 19.81 2.28 -8.31
N LEU A 195 18.55 2.01 -8.67
CA LEU A 195 18.17 0.75 -9.29
C LEU A 195 18.51 0.74 -10.78
N SER A 196 18.41 1.88 -11.47
CA SER A 196 18.82 2.03 -12.88
C SER A 196 20.34 1.97 -13.07
N ASP A 197 21.14 2.46 -12.12
CA ASP A 197 22.60 2.36 -12.18
C ASP A 197 23.15 0.93 -11.94
N LYS A 198 22.29 -0.02 -11.54
CA LYS A 198 22.65 -1.40 -11.19
C LYS A 198 22.15 -2.45 -12.19
N SER A 199 21.39 -2.05 -13.20
CA SER A 199 20.91 -2.88 -14.32
C SER A 199 21.80 -2.73 -15.53
#